data_AF-A0A0D1Z9C8-F1
#
_entry.id   AF-A0A0D1Z9C8-F1
#
_cell.length_a   1.000
_cell.length_b   1.000
_cell.length_c   1.000
_cell.angle_alpha   90.00
_cell.angle_beta   90.00
_cell.angle_gamma   90.00
#
_symmetry.space_group_name_H-M   'P 1'
#
loop_
_entity.id
_entity.type
_entity.pdbx_description
1 polymer ?
#
loop_
_entity_poly.entity_id
_entity_poly.type
_entity_poly.pdbx_seq_one_letter_code
_entity_poly.pdbx_strand_id
1 'polypeptide(L)'
;MAVPSYLLLPLFALACVYLLVNNGLFCRSQTQARGPSSLSADSPALQQFHAWLEAFNTLDRDTLAAYHADHFPYDVASDDVANIDREVGLSRHTGGFLFVQAETPCESEDGDRNGMMRILLREKKRPQYARVAIQVNSTQADHPVTKFEIGPTTTPVRYAPEERKKEYEKALAPLTQEMKRKIVAELCEVVREQYVFPETGDKIISQLQANEIGGDYRGYMDSEDWAKRLTKDMVAVSNDKHIRVIFSTPPPNLGAVDERDPPGLFEALKDINFGFGAPLIEAVGGKKIGIIRIDGFVPLMSMSRKRADDPKIHKAIGDIISHVADTDALLMDLRKNGGGVPETVAYILSYFLDDGPVHLTNFVDRDGVVRESFSTLPASELPSDTDRFGGSKPLFVLTSEHTASGGEEMAYNLQALQRATAIVGTHNTTAGAANPVMRMSSICDEDFGPGWWRVGIPDMQPMNAITKGNWEGVGVKSDVVVERDQDPVDVATRLALKALEAVVEVTVQAN
;
A
#
# COMPACT_ATOMS: atom_id res chain seq x y z
N MET A 1 8.37 -2.71 -1.86
CA MET A 1 7.27 -2.12 -2.65
C MET A 1 6.13 -1.82 -1.69
N ALA A 2 5.70 -0.57 -1.66
CA ALA A 2 4.70 -0.11 -0.70
C ALA A 2 3.29 -0.20 -1.31
N VAL A 3 2.33 -0.65 -0.50
CA VAL A 3 0.91 -0.33 -0.72
C VAL A 3 0.82 1.19 -0.92
N PRO A 4 0.09 1.69 -1.94
CA PRO A 4 -0.03 3.13 -2.16
C PRO A 4 -0.30 3.87 -0.86
N SER A 5 0.49 4.89 -0.54
CA SER A 5 0.51 5.50 0.79
C SER A 5 -0.86 6.09 1.16
N TYR A 6 -1.62 6.51 0.15
CA TYR A 6 -2.98 7.02 0.29
C TYR A 6 -4.03 5.95 0.67
N LEU A 7 -3.74 4.66 0.42
CA LEU A 7 -4.55 3.51 0.85
C LEU A 7 -4.18 3.03 2.27
N LEU A 8 -2.99 3.39 2.77
CA LEU A 8 -2.54 3.07 4.12
C LEU A 8 -3.06 4.05 5.19
N LEU A 9 -3.52 5.24 4.79
CA LEU A 9 -3.94 6.33 5.69
C LEU A 9 -5.45 6.63 5.84
N PRO A 10 -6.43 5.80 5.43
CA PRO A 10 -7.81 6.22 5.57
C PRO A 10 -8.23 6.01 7.03
N LEU A 11 -8.67 7.10 7.68
CA LEU A 11 -9.92 7.22 8.45
C LEU A 11 -9.79 8.02 9.77
N PHE A 12 -9.59 9.35 9.78
CA PHE A 12 -9.88 10.13 11.01
C PHE A 12 -10.40 11.55 10.77
N ALA A 13 -11.08 11.83 9.66
CA ALA A 13 -11.67 13.15 9.40
C ALA A 13 -13.14 13.05 8.96
N LEU A 14 -14.00 12.54 9.84
CA LEU A 14 -15.46 12.64 9.70
C LEU A 14 -16.12 12.85 11.07
N ALA A 15 -15.66 13.89 11.77
CA ALA A 15 -16.41 14.48 12.87
C ALA A 15 -16.01 15.95 12.97
N CYS A 16 -16.82 16.84 12.37
CA CYS A 16 -17.11 18.21 12.79
C CYS A 16 -17.64 19.02 11.59
N VAL A 17 -18.94 18.86 11.32
CA VAL A 17 -19.74 19.94 10.72
C VAL A 17 -20.70 20.40 11.80
N TYR A 18 -20.52 21.62 12.32
CA TYR A 18 -21.56 22.64 12.57
C TYR A 18 -21.08 23.75 13.53
N LEU A 19 -21.44 25.01 13.19
CA LEU A 19 -21.53 26.26 13.99
C LEU A 19 -20.19 27.00 14.27
N LEU A 20 -19.97 28.28 13.91
CA LEU A 20 -20.83 29.47 14.00
C LEU A 20 -20.33 30.63 13.09
N VAL A 21 -21.23 31.59 12.92
CA VAL A 21 -21.23 32.76 12.02
C VAL A 21 -20.64 34.02 12.69
N ASN A 22 -20.04 34.88 11.85
CA ASN A 22 -19.94 36.36 11.90
C ASN A 22 -18.70 37.13 12.42
N ASN A 23 -18.25 37.99 11.50
CA ASN A 23 -17.80 39.39 11.58
C ASN A 23 -16.37 39.76 12.03
N GLY A 24 -15.72 40.56 11.18
CA GLY A 24 -14.66 41.48 11.58
C GLY A 24 -13.67 41.85 10.47
N LEU A 25 -14.06 42.77 9.57
CA LEU A 25 -13.12 43.53 8.74
C LEU A 25 -12.13 44.27 9.64
N PHE A 26 -10.82 44.06 9.46
CA PHE A 26 -9.82 45.10 9.73
C PHE A 26 -8.65 45.01 8.74
N CYS A 27 -8.36 46.15 8.14
CA CYS A 27 -7.32 46.40 7.16
C CYS A 27 -6.24 47.30 7.79
N ARG A 28 -5.02 47.23 7.23
CA ARG A 28 -3.77 48.01 7.52
C ARG A 28 -2.87 47.41 8.62
N SER A 29 -1.55 47.41 8.51
CA SER A 29 -0.61 47.96 7.51
C SER A 29 0.72 47.20 7.58
N GLN A 30 1.38 47.07 6.44
CA GLN A 30 2.70 46.48 6.26
C GLN A 30 3.76 47.17 7.13
N THR A 31 4.64 46.38 7.75
CA THR A 31 6.02 46.78 8.04
C THR A 31 6.92 45.64 7.60
N GLN A 32 7.72 45.94 6.59
CA GLN A 32 8.55 45.02 5.83
C GLN A 32 9.83 44.72 6.63
N ALA A 33 9.88 43.56 7.29
CA ALA A 33 11.13 42.99 7.80
C ALA A 33 11.71 42.06 6.72
N ARG A 34 12.98 42.27 6.36
CA ARG A 34 13.70 41.51 5.34
C ARG A 34 13.70 40.00 5.67
N GLY A 35 12.98 39.22 4.86
CA GLY A 35 12.94 37.75 4.93
C GLY A 35 14.12 37.08 4.21
N PRO A 36 14.27 35.75 4.37
CA PRO A 36 15.33 34.95 3.71
C PRO A 36 15.13 34.97 2.19
N SER A 37 16.23 34.79 1.44
CA SER A 37 16.30 35.00 -0.02
C SER A 37 15.09 34.41 -0.76
N SER A 38 14.38 35.26 -1.51
CA SER A 38 13.29 34.85 -2.37
C SER A 38 13.80 33.84 -3.41
N LEU A 39 13.31 32.61 -3.34
CA LEU A 39 13.34 31.66 -4.46
C LEU A 39 12.79 32.41 -5.69
N SER A 40 13.52 32.42 -6.82
CA SER A 40 12.96 33.05 -8.02
C SER A 40 11.77 32.21 -8.48
N ALA A 41 10.71 32.89 -8.92
CA ALA A 41 9.54 32.25 -9.55
C ALA A 41 9.89 31.48 -10.84
N ASP A 42 11.17 31.51 -11.25
CA ASP A 42 11.71 31.00 -12.51
C ASP A 42 12.50 29.69 -12.33
N SER A 43 12.39 29.00 -11.20
CA SER A 43 13.03 27.67 -11.06
C SER A 43 12.43 26.68 -12.06
N PRO A 44 13.26 26.02 -12.90
CA PRO A 44 12.80 24.96 -13.80
C PRO A 44 11.99 23.85 -13.12
N ALA A 45 12.40 23.47 -11.91
CA ALA A 45 11.69 22.47 -11.11
C ALA A 45 10.29 22.95 -10.68
N LEU A 46 10.14 24.25 -10.39
CA LEU A 46 8.86 24.84 -9.99
C LEU A 46 7.90 24.96 -11.18
N GLN A 47 8.42 25.27 -12.37
CA GLN A 47 7.63 25.29 -13.60
C GLN A 47 7.10 23.90 -13.94
N GLN A 48 7.97 22.88 -13.93
CA GLN A 48 7.56 21.49 -14.17
C GLN A 48 6.54 21.01 -13.14
N PHE A 49 6.75 21.35 -11.87
CA PHE A 49 5.79 21.04 -10.83
C PHE A 49 4.43 21.71 -11.05
N HIS A 50 4.37 22.98 -11.44
CA HIS A 50 3.10 23.66 -11.68
C HIS A 50 2.34 23.05 -12.85
N ALA A 51 3.03 22.68 -13.94
CA ALA A 51 2.44 21.99 -15.07
C ALA A 51 1.84 20.63 -14.65
N TRP A 52 2.60 19.84 -13.87
CA TRP A 52 2.09 18.61 -13.26
C TRP A 52 0.86 18.86 -12.38
N LEU A 53 0.93 19.85 -11.48
CA LEU A 53 -0.15 20.15 -10.55
C LEU A 53 -1.44 20.59 -11.25
N GLU A 54 -1.33 21.30 -12.37
CA GLU A 54 -2.46 21.69 -13.22
C GLU A 54 -3.13 20.47 -13.83
N ALA A 55 -2.35 19.60 -14.50
CA ALA A 55 -2.84 18.34 -15.07
C ALA A 55 -3.45 17.43 -13.99
N PHE A 56 -2.75 17.22 -12.88
CA PHE A 56 -3.19 16.40 -11.74
C PHE A 56 -4.50 16.88 -11.15
N ASN A 57 -4.69 18.20 -11.07
CA ASN A 57 -5.90 18.81 -10.52
C ASN A 57 -7.14 18.73 -11.43
N THR A 58 -7.01 18.25 -12.67
CA THR A 58 -8.17 17.99 -13.53
C THR A 58 -8.93 16.72 -13.15
N LEU A 59 -8.28 15.79 -12.44
CA LEU A 59 -8.78 14.43 -12.14
C LEU A 59 -9.08 13.59 -13.39
N ASP A 60 -8.61 14.07 -14.55
CA ASP A 60 -8.86 13.49 -15.86
C ASP A 60 -7.66 12.64 -16.30
N ARG A 61 -7.95 11.40 -16.71
CA ARG A 61 -6.92 10.42 -17.08
C ARG A 61 -6.19 10.83 -18.34
N ASP A 62 -6.91 11.34 -19.34
CA ASP A 62 -6.35 11.64 -20.64
C ASP A 62 -5.48 12.90 -20.57
N THR A 63 -5.90 13.89 -19.77
CA THR A 63 -5.11 15.10 -19.49
C THR A 63 -3.79 14.76 -18.77
N LEU A 64 -3.83 13.91 -17.74
CA LEU A 64 -2.62 13.42 -17.06
C LEU A 64 -1.73 12.61 -18.01
N ALA A 65 -2.30 11.70 -18.79
CA ALA A 65 -1.55 10.90 -19.75
C ALA A 65 -0.85 11.79 -20.81
N ALA A 66 -1.52 12.84 -21.29
CA ALA A 66 -0.93 13.80 -22.21
C ALA A 66 0.25 14.58 -21.58
N TYR A 67 0.13 15.01 -20.32
CA TYR A 67 1.24 15.65 -19.60
C TYR A 67 2.47 14.73 -19.49
N HIS A 68 2.24 13.46 -19.13
CA HIS A 68 3.31 12.49 -18.95
C HIS A 68 4.02 12.08 -20.25
N ALA A 69 3.34 12.17 -21.40
CA ALA A 69 3.94 11.85 -22.70
C ALA A 69 5.15 12.74 -23.03
N ASP A 70 5.14 14.00 -22.58
CA ASP A 70 6.09 15.02 -23.02
C ASP A 70 7.05 15.50 -21.92
N HIS A 71 6.72 15.31 -20.63
CA HIS A 71 7.42 16.04 -19.55
C HIS A 71 7.93 15.21 -18.38
N PHE A 72 7.30 14.06 -18.09
CA PHE A 72 7.59 13.31 -16.86
C PHE A 72 7.49 11.80 -17.11
N PRO A 73 8.62 11.07 -17.16
CA PRO A 73 8.60 9.62 -17.26
C PRO A 73 8.26 8.98 -15.90
N TYR A 74 7.35 8.01 -15.88
CA TYR A 74 6.87 7.41 -14.63
C TYR A 74 7.93 6.63 -13.84
N ASP A 75 9.03 6.22 -14.47
CA ASP A 75 10.12 5.46 -13.85
C ASP A 75 10.93 6.26 -12.82
N VAL A 76 10.86 7.59 -12.87
CA VAL A 76 11.47 8.47 -11.86
C VAL A 76 10.52 8.86 -10.73
N ALA A 77 9.27 8.38 -10.77
CA ALA A 77 8.23 8.72 -9.82
C ALA A 77 8.20 7.76 -8.61
N SER A 78 7.80 8.27 -7.44
CA SER A 78 7.48 7.43 -6.28
C SER A 78 6.27 6.54 -6.54
N ASP A 79 6.15 5.45 -5.76
CA ASP A 79 5.11 4.41 -5.91
C ASP A 79 3.68 4.95 -6.15
N ASP A 80 3.25 6.04 -5.51
CA ASP A 80 1.91 6.62 -5.66
C ASP A 80 1.63 7.27 -7.02
N VAL A 81 2.69 7.57 -7.78
CA VAL A 81 2.66 8.22 -9.10
C VAL A 81 3.44 7.38 -10.11
N ALA A 82 3.77 6.12 -9.79
CA ALA A 82 4.60 5.25 -10.65
C ALA A 82 3.90 4.79 -11.94
N ASN A 83 2.63 5.15 -12.15
CA ASN A 83 1.90 4.98 -13.41
C ASN A 83 0.57 5.77 -13.38
N ILE A 84 -0.04 5.91 -14.56
CA ILE A 84 -1.29 6.67 -14.76
C ILE A 84 -2.45 6.18 -13.87
N ASP A 85 -2.59 4.88 -13.65
CA ASP A 85 -3.72 4.36 -12.86
C ASP A 85 -3.58 4.73 -11.38
N ARG A 86 -2.35 4.64 -10.84
CA ARG A 86 -2.06 5.03 -9.45
C ARG A 86 -2.22 6.54 -9.26
N GLU A 87 -1.69 7.32 -10.19
CA GLU A 87 -1.79 8.77 -10.12
C GLU A 87 -3.22 9.27 -10.23
N VAL A 88 -4.01 8.74 -11.17
CA VAL A 88 -5.45 9.06 -11.26
C VAL A 88 -6.18 8.63 -10.00
N GLY A 89 -5.82 7.47 -9.43
CA GLY A 89 -6.31 7.02 -8.12
C GLY A 89 -6.03 8.04 -7.01
N LEU A 90 -4.79 8.50 -6.90
CA LEU A 90 -4.37 9.53 -5.94
C LEU A 90 -5.10 10.86 -6.18
N SER A 91 -5.19 11.31 -7.42
CA SER A 91 -5.87 12.57 -7.78
C SER A 91 -7.34 12.54 -7.39
N ARG A 92 -8.05 11.46 -7.70
CA ARG A 92 -9.45 11.28 -7.31
C ARG A 92 -9.61 11.17 -5.80
N HIS A 93 -8.71 10.45 -5.11
CA HIS A 93 -8.76 10.26 -3.66
C HIS A 93 -8.55 11.57 -2.89
N THR A 94 -7.60 12.38 -3.33
CA THR A 94 -7.25 13.68 -2.72
C THR A 94 -8.16 14.82 -3.19
N GLY A 95 -8.84 14.62 -4.32
CA GLY A 95 -9.56 15.66 -5.07
C GLY A 95 -8.63 16.69 -5.70
N GLY A 96 -7.34 16.35 -5.83
CA GLY A 96 -6.27 17.27 -6.18
C GLY A 96 -5.61 17.94 -4.96
N PHE A 97 -4.62 18.78 -5.25
CA PHE A 97 -3.83 19.50 -4.25
C PHE A 97 -3.88 21.01 -4.43
N LEU A 98 -3.77 21.72 -3.32
CA LEU A 98 -3.51 23.15 -3.23
C LEU A 98 -2.01 23.36 -2.97
N PHE A 99 -1.38 24.23 -3.76
CA PHE A 99 -0.02 24.69 -3.49
C PHE A 99 0.00 25.50 -2.19
N VAL A 100 0.92 25.17 -1.27
CA VAL A 100 1.07 25.88 0.00
C VAL A 100 2.36 26.70 0.02
N GLN A 101 3.51 26.07 -0.24
CA GLN A 101 4.80 26.76 -0.35
C GLN A 101 5.84 25.92 -1.09
N ALA A 102 6.84 26.60 -1.65
CA ALA A 102 8.11 26.00 -2.02
C ALA A 102 9.09 26.05 -0.83
N GLU A 103 9.85 24.98 -0.65
CA GLU A 103 10.84 24.76 0.41
C GLU A 103 12.22 24.58 -0.23
N THR A 104 13.22 25.31 0.26
CA THR A 104 14.61 25.11 -0.16
C THR A 104 15.13 23.80 0.43
N PRO A 105 15.70 22.86 -0.36
CA PRO A 105 16.30 21.66 0.20
C PRO A 105 17.42 22.02 1.19
N CYS A 106 17.49 21.33 2.33
CA CYS A 106 18.72 21.29 3.12
C CYS A 106 19.74 20.45 2.32
N GLU A 107 20.86 21.08 1.96
CA GLU A 107 22.07 20.52 1.34
C GLU A 107 21.94 19.13 0.67
N SER A 108 21.83 19.09 -0.66
CA SER A 108 22.03 17.87 -1.44
C SER A 108 23.52 17.50 -1.48
N GLU A 109 23.81 16.20 -1.40
CA GLU A 109 25.15 15.63 -1.60
C GLU A 109 25.72 15.90 -3.00
N ASP A 110 24.87 16.30 -3.96
CA ASP A 110 25.25 16.71 -5.31
C ASP A 110 24.92 18.20 -5.53
N GLY A 111 25.94 18.99 -5.85
CA GLY A 111 25.93 20.47 -5.86
C GLY A 111 25.04 21.20 -6.87
N ASP A 112 23.99 20.61 -7.44
CA ASP A 112 23.01 21.33 -8.29
C ASP A 112 21.85 21.87 -7.45
N ARG A 113 22.00 23.13 -6.99
CA ARG A 113 21.00 23.86 -6.20
C ARG A 113 19.78 24.33 -7.00
N ASN A 114 19.84 24.33 -8.33
CA ASN A 114 18.76 24.87 -9.17
C ASN A 114 17.84 23.77 -9.73
N GLY A 115 18.32 22.52 -9.77
CA GLY A 115 17.57 21.37 -10.28
C GLY A 115 16.62 20.72 -9.29
N MET A 116 16.68 21.00 -7.97
CA MET A 116 15.87 20.29 -6.96
C MET A 116 15.03 21.25 -6.11
N MET A 117 13.80 20.84 -5.79
CA MET A 117 12.93 21.59 -4.89
C MET A 117 12.03 20.67 -4.07
N ARG A 118 11.71 21.09 -2.83
CA ARG A 118 10.66 20.50 -2.01
C ARG A 118 9.44 21.43 -2.00
N ILE A 119 8.23 20.88 -2.03
CA ILE A 119 7.00 21.66 -2.13
C ILE A 119 5.99 21.09 -1.17
N LEU A 120 5.42 21.96 -0.34
CA LEU A 120 4.33 21.61 0.55
C LEU A 120 3.00 21.82 -0.17
N LEU A 121 2.15 20.81 -0.08
CA LEU A 121 0.80 20.77 -0.63
C LEU A 121 -0.21 20.46 0.46
N ARG A 122 -1.46 20.87 0.22
CA ARG A 122 -2.62 20.47 1.02
C ARG A 122 -3.65 19.81 0.13
N GLU A 123 -4.17 18.66 0.53
CA GLU A 123 -5.25 18.00 -0.20
C GLU A 123 -6.49 18.91 -0.29
N LYS A 124 -7.22 18.85 -1.41
CA LYS A 124 -8.47 19.60 -1.58
C LYS A 124 -9.62 18.98 -0.78
N LYS A 125 -9.67 17.65 -0.68
CA LYS A 125 -10.73 16.92 0.06
C LYS A 125 -10.53 16.89 1.57
N ARG A 126 -9.30 17.00 2.07
CA ARG A 126 -8.97 16.79 3.49
C ARG A 126 -7.95 17.79 4.00
N PRO A 127 -7.93 18.10 5.31
CA PRO A 127 -6.88 18.91 5.92
C PRO A 127 -5.56 18.12 6.11
N GLN A 128 -5.19 17.30 5.12
CA GLN A 128 -3.96 16.52 5.08
C GLN A 128 -2.94 17.25 4.21
N TYR A 129 -1.68 17.24 4.65
CA TYR A 129 -0.57 17.80 3.90
C TYR A 129 0.22 16.70 3.19
N ALA A 130 0.75 17.04 2.03
CA ALA A 130 1.70 16.21 1.29
C ALA A 130 2.94 17.03 0.97
N ARG A 131 4.10 16.37 0.85
CA ARG A 131 5.32 16.99 0.37
C ARG A 131 5.71 16.35 -0.96
N VAL A 132 6.04 17.19 -1.93
CA VAL A 132 6.66 16.79 -3.19
C VAL A 132 8.15 17.11 -3.11
N ALA A 133 8.99 16.19 -3.55
CA ALA A 133 10.39 16.43 -3.89
C ALA A 133 10.54 16.19 -5.40
N ILE A 134 10.84 17.25 -6.14
CA ILE A 134 11.03 17.21 -7.60
C ILE A 134 12.47 17.57 -7.94
N GLN A 135 13.07 16.83 -8.86
CA GLN A 135 14.36 17.12 -9.46
C GLN A 135 14.23 17.16 -10.99
N VAL A 136 14.89 18.11 -11.62
CA VAL A 136 14.94 18.28 -13.08
C VAL A 136 16.37 18.38 -13.58
N ASN A 137 16.61 17.97 -14.82
CA ASN A 137 17.87 18.24 -15.50
C ASN A 137 17.91 19.68 -16.02
N SER A 138 18.50 20.58 -15.24
CA SER A 138 18.60 22.01 -15.55
C SER A 138 19.42 22.34 -16.81
N THR A 139 20.22 21.38 -17.32
CA THR A 139 21.10 21.57 -18.48
C THR A 139 20.43 21.27 -19.83
N GLN A 140 19.25 20.66 -19.83
CA GLN A 140 18.47 20.35 -21.03
C GLN A 140 17.36 21.39 -21.24
N ALA A 141 17.02 21.67 -22.51
CA ALA A 141 16.11 22.75 -22.88
C ALA A 141 14.71 22.63 -22.26
N ASP A 142 14.21 21.40 -22.10
CA ASP A 142 12.85 21.13 -21.58
C ASP A 142 12.85 20.76 -20.09
N HIS A 143 14.01 20.81 -19.44
CA HIS A 143 14.19 20.53 -18.01
C HIS A 143 13.44 19.25 -17.55
N PRO A 144 13.71 18.09 -18.16
CA PRO A 144 12.95 16.88 -17.86
C PRO A 144 13.10 16.48 -16.40
N VAL A 145 12.02 15.95 -15.84
CA VAL A 145 11.97 15.45 -14.47
C VAL A 145 12.85 14.21 -14.35
N THR A 146 13.81 14.23 -13.44
CA THR A 146 14.73 13.12 -13.15
C THR A 146 14.45 12.45 -11.82
N LYS A 147 13.60 13.06 -10.98
CA LYS A 147 13.10 12.50 -9.73
C LYS A 147 11.80 13.18 -9.35
N PHE A 148 10.81 12.41 -8.92
CA PHE A 148 9.57 12.95 -8.37
C PHE A 148 9.04 12.05 -7.26
N GLU A 149 9.07 12.55 -6.03
CA GLU A 149 8.51 11.85 -4.88
C GLU A 149 7.36 12.68 -4.34
N ILE A 150 6.19 12.06 -4.14
CA ILE A 150 5.10 12.64 -3.38
C ILE A 150 4.73 11.70 -2.23
N GLY A 151 4.47 12.26 -1.08
CA GLY A 151 3.96 11.50 0.04
C GLY A 151 3.27 12.38 1.07
N PRO A 152 2.45 11.78 1.95
CA PRO A 152 1.91 12.47 3.11
C PRO A 152 3.07 13.04 3.94
N THR A 153 2.90 14.25 4.45
CA THR A 153 3.83 14.87 5.40
C THR A 153 3.08 15.28 6.64
N THR A 154 3.83 15.38 7.74
CA THR A 154 3.32 16.01 8.96
C THR A 154 2.87 17.45 8.69
N THR A 155 1.75 17.86 9.28
CA THR A 155 1.27 19.25 9.24
C THR A 155 2.30 20.17 9.91
N PRO A 156 2.85 21.18 9.20
CA PRO A 156 3.79 22.11 9.82
C PRO A 156 3.16 22.89 10.97
N VAL A 157 3.95 23.23 12.00
CA VAL A 157 3.50 23.95 13.21
C VAL A 157 2.64 25.17 12.89
N ARG A 158 3.04 25.96 11.88
CA ARG A 158 2.31 27.19 11.48
C ARG A 158 0.89 26.95 10.94
N TYR A 159 0.60 25.71 10.55
CA TYR A 159 -0.70 25.26 10.05
C TYR A 159 -1.40 24.29 11.00
N ALA A 160 -0.80 24.02 12.16
CA ALA A 160 -1.43 23.21 13.19
C ALA A 160 -2.68 23.92 13.73
N PRO A 161 -3.74 23.17 14.09
CA PRO A 161 -4.88 23.74 14.80
C PRO A 161 -4.42 24.41 16.10
N GLU A 162 -5.00 25.57 16.44
CA GLU A 162 -4.52 26.40 17.56
C GLU A 162 -4.60 25.63 18.89
N GLU A 163 -5.62 24.78 19.06
CA GLU A 163 -5.82 23.91 20.21
C GLU A 163 -4.75 22.82 20.36
N ARG A 164 -4.08 22.43 19.27
CA ARG A 164 -2.99 21.42 19.26
C ARG A 164 -1.61 22.03 19.04
N LYS A 165 -1.49 23.33 18.85
CA LYS A 165 -0.22 23.98 18.46
C LYS A 165 0.97 23.65 19.35
N LYS A 166 0.77 23.61 20.67
CA LYS A 166 1.81 23.21 21.63
C LYS A 166 2.28 21.77 21.47
N GLU A 167 1.38 20.86 21.11
CA GLU A 167 1.70 19.46 20.81
C GLU A 167 2.63 19.40 19.58
N TYR A 168 2.27 20.13 18.52
CA TYR A 168 3.09 20.20 17.31
C TYR A 168 4.45 20.87 17.56
N GLU A 169 4.50 21.95 18.32
CA GLU A 169 5.75 22.61 18.70
C GLU A 169 6.69 21.67 19.46
N LYS A 170 6.13 20.84 20.36
CA LYS A 170 6.89 19.83 21.10
C LYS A 170 7.38 18.72 20.17
N ALA A 171 6.48 18.14 19.37
CA ALA A 171 6.82 17.00 18.51
C ALA A 171 7.78 17.35 17.36
N LEU A 172 7.69 18.58 16.83
CA LEU A 172 8.51 19.06 15.72
C LEU A 172 9.74 19.85 16.18
N ALA A 173 10.07 19.78 17.47
CA ALA A 173 11.30 20.37 17.98
C ALA A 173 12.53 19.70 17.33
N PRO A 174 13.62 20.46 17.07
CA PRO A 174 14.83 19.89 16.48
C PRO A 174 15.39 18.69 17.25
N LEU A 175 15.79 17.64 16.53
CA LEU A 175 16.35 16.43 17.11
C LEU A 175 17.76 16.67 17.67
N THR A 176 17.91 16.63 19.00
CA THR A 176 19.22 16.63 19.67
C THR A 176 19.90 15.26 19.53
N GLN A 177 21.22 15.20 19.71
CA GLN A 177 21.93 13.91 19.70
C GLN A 177 21.46 12.97 20.82
N GLU A 178 21.10 13.52 21.98
CA GLU A 178 20.53 12.75 23.09
C GLU A 178 19.17 12.14 22.69
N MET A 179 18.32 12.92 22.02
CA MET A 179 17.04 12.42 21.53
C MET A 179 17.20 11.31 20.50
N LYS A 180 18.18 11.45 19.61
CA LYS A 180 18.49 10.40 18.63
C LYS A 180 18.91 9.09 19.31
N ARG A 181 19.76 9.17 20.35
CA ARG A 181 20.13 8.00 21.15
C ARG A 181 18.93 7.34 21.81
N LYS A 182 18.04 8.14 22.39
CA LYS A 182 16.81 7.64 23.03
C LYS A 182 15.90 6.92 22.03
N ILE A 183 15.65 7.53 20.87
CA ILE A 183 14.85 6.93 19.79
C ILE A 183 15.46 5.61 19.32
N VAL A 184 16.78 5.56 19.08
CA VAL A 184 17.46 4.31 18.68
C VAL A 184 17.35 3.26 19.78
N ALA A 185 17.51 3.63 21.05
CA ALA A 185 17.40 2.70 22.17
C ALA A 185 15.99 2.10 22.27
N GLU A 186 14.94 2.93 22.28
CA GLU A 186 13.56 2.44 22.34
C GLU A 186 13.18 1.63 21.09
N LEU A 187 13.63 2.02 19.90
CA LEU A 187 13.45 1.24 18.68
C LEU A 187 14.10 -0.14 18.80
N CYS A 188 15.30 -0.24 19.40
CA CYS A 188 15.97 -1.52 19.62
C CYS A 188 15.19 -2.41 20.59
N GLU A 189 14.58 -1.85 21.64
CA GLU A 189 13.71 -2.61 22.55
C GLU A 189 12.49 -3.18 21.80
N VAL A 190 11.81 -2.34 21.00
CA VAL A 190 10.65 -2.80 20.20
C VAL A 190 11.05 -3.94 19.26
N VAL A 191 12.19 -3.84 18.56
CA VAL A 191 12.68 -4.92 17.68
C VAL A 191 12.94 -6.20 18.48
N ARG A 192 13.62 -6.08 19.62
CA ARG A 192 13.99 -7.23 20.46
C ARG A 192 12.76 -7.99 20.96
N GLU A 193 11.75 -7.25 21.38
CA GLU A 193 10.52 -7.80 21.94
C GLU A 193 9.60 -8.38 20.88
N GLN A 194 9.48 -7.71 19.73
CA GLN A 194 8.39 -7.97 18.79
C GLN A 194 8.80 -8.77 17.58
N TYR A 195 10.04 -8.64 17.10
CA TYR A 195 10.36 -9.22 15.80
C TYR A 195 10.27 -10.74 15.80
N VAL A 196 9.55 -11.28 14.80
CA VAL A 196 9.24 -12.71 14.69
C VAL A 196 10.50 -13.57 14.54
N PHE A 197 11.62 -13.00 14.08
CA PHE A 197 12.92 -13.68 13.94
C PHE A 197 13.97 -13.08 14.90
N PRO A 198 14.19 -13.65 16.08
CA PRO A 198 15.06 -13.06 17.12
C PRO A 198 16.49 -12.83 16.63
N GLU A 199 17.09 -13.81 15.96
CA GLU A 199 18.47 -13.71 15.47
C GLU A 199 18.67 -12.61 14.42
N THR A 200 17.68 -12.39 13.56
CA THR A 200 17.69 -11.28 12.60
C THR A 200 17.43 -9.96 13.32
N GLY A 201 16.58 -9.95 14.34
CA GLY A 201 16.36 -8.81 15.22
C GLY A 201 17.65 -8.32 15.89
N ASP A 202 18.47 -9.24 16.39
CA ASP A 202 19.77 -8.91 16.99
C ASP A 202 20.74 -8.26 15.99
N LYS A 203 20.70 -8.69 14.71
CA LYS A 203 21.47 -8.06 13.64
C LYS A 203 20.98 -6.65 13.33
N ILE A 204 19.66 -6.44 13.29
CA ILE A 204 19.06 -5.10 13.11
C ILE A 204 19.52 -4.18 14.24
N ILE A 205 19.39 -4.62 15.49
CA ILE A 205 19.78 -3.86 16.69
C ILE A 205 21.26 -3.47 16.60
N SER A 206 22.12 -4.44 16.28
CA SER A 206 23.57 -4.20 16.16
C SER A 206 23.88 -3.14 15.08
N GLN A 207 23.20 -3.18 13.94
CA GLN A 207 23.38 -2.22 12.87
C GLN A 207 22.91 -0.80 13.27
N LEU A 208 21.73 -0.68 13.90
CA LEU A 208 21.19 0.60 14.35
C LEU A 208 22.13 1.26 15.38
N GLN A 209 22.65 0.47 16.33
CA GLN A 209 23.60 0.93 17.33
C GLN A 209 24.93 1.35 16.70
N ALA A 210 25.45 0.57 15.74
CA ALA A 210 26.67 0.92 15.02
C ALA A 210 26.53 2.24 14.24
N ASN A 211 25.41 2.45 13.55
CA ASN A 211 25.12 3.68 12.81
C ASN A 211 25.00 4.90 13.75
N GLU A 212 24.40 4.73 14.95
CA GLU A 212 24.35 5.81 15.94
C GLU A 212 25.75 6.18 16.46
N ILE A 213 26.54 5.19 16.87
CA ILE A 213 27.90 5.39 17.41
C ILE A 213 28.84 5.98 16.35
N GLY A 214 28.75 5.46 15.13
CA GLY A 214 29.51 5.92 13.96
C GLY A 214 29.17 7.35 13.55
N GLY A 215 27.99 7.84 13.93
CA GLY A 215 27.54 9.19 13.65
C GLY A 215 26.78 9.33 12.33
N ASP A 216 26.40 8.23 11.70
CA ASP A 216 25.64 8.18 10.44
C ASP A 216 24.28 8.90 10.55
N TYR A 217 23.77 9.01 11.78
CA TYR A 217 22.51 9.70 12.07
C TYR A 217 22.67 11.18 12.45
N ARG A 218 23.89 11.73 12.54
CA ARG A 218 24.12 13.11 13.00
C ARG A 218 23.48 14.16 12.09
N GLY A 219 23.52 13.96 10.77
CA GLY A 219 23.00 14.91 9.78
C GLY A 219 21.47 14.98 9.66
N TYR A 220 20.74 14.00 10.20
CA TYR A 220 19.28 13.98 10.08
C TYR A 220 18.60 14.92 11.08
N MET A 221 18.12 16.07 10.60
CA MET A 221 17.45 17.06 11.46
C MET A 221 15.92 16.95 11.44
N ASP A 222 15.37 16.37 10.37
CA ASP A 222 13.94 16.15 10.18
C ASP A 222 13.56 14.72 10.60
N SER A 223 12.58 14.60 11.48
CA SER A 223 12.12 13.32 12.05
C SER A 223 11.51 12.39 10.99
N GLU A 224 10.82 12.93 9.99
CA GLU A 224 10.18 12.14 8.94
C GLU A 224 11.23 11.54 7.99
N ASP A 225 12.20 12.34 7.57
CA ASP A 225 13.34 11.88 6.76
C ASP A 225 14.19 10.86 7.52
N TRP A 226 14.37 11.05 8.84
CA TRP A 226 15.11 10.09 9.65
C TRP A 226 14.35 8.77 9.87
N ALA A 227 13.03 8.81 10.09
CA ALA A 227 12.19 7.61 10.19
C ALA A 227 12.27 6.75 8.92
N LYS A 228 12.30 7.38 7.74
CA LYS A 228 12.53 6.70 6.45
C LYS A 228 13.91 6.05 6.40
N ARG A 229 14.95 6.74 6.89
CA ARG A 229 16.32 6.18 6.99
C ARG A 229 16.38 4.97 7.92
N LEU A 230 15.81 5.07 9.12
CA LEU A 230 15.76 3.98 10.10
C LEU A 230 15.06 2.75 9.50
N THR A 231 13.92 2.97 8.83
CA THR A 231 13.22 1.90 8.09
C THR A 231 14.12 1.23 7.06
N LYS A 232 14.82 2.01 6.23
CA LYS A 232 15.71 1.49 5.19
C LYS A 232 16.84 0.64 5.79
N ASP A 233 17.46 1.10 6.87
CA ASP A 233 18.55 0.38 7.54
C ASP A 233 18.06 -0.98 8.08
N MET A 234 16.87 -1.03 8.68
CA MET A 234 16.29 -2.27 9.20
C MET A 234 15.93 -3.25 8.09
N VAL A 235 15.26 -2.77 7.03
CA VAL A 235 14.88 -3.58 5.86
C VAL A 235 16.11 -4.13 5.14
N ALA A 236 17.22 -3.37 5.07
CA ALA A 236 18.46 -3.83 4.44
C ALA A 236 19.09 -5.04 5.17
N VAL A 237 18.84 -5.17 6.47
CA VAL A 237 19.33 -6.31 7.28
C VAL A 237 18.39 -7.51 7.20
N SER A 238 17.07 -7.28 7.29
CA SER A 238 16.08 -8.36 7.35
C SER A 238 15.60 -8.86 6.00
N ASN A 239 15.66 -8.03 4.95
CA ASN A 239 14.88 -8.14 3.72
C ASN A 239 13.35 -8.16 3.91
N ASP A 240 12.88 -7.92 5.13
CA ASP A 240 11.46 -7.93 5.47
C ASP A 240 10.82 -6.58 5.10
N LYS A 241 9.96 -6.63 4.09
CA LYS A 241 9.38 -5.44 3.48
C LYS A 241 8.26 -4.82 4.32
N HIS A 242 7.88 -5.40 5.46
CA HIS A 242 6.80 -4.88 6.30
C HIS A 242 7.28 -4.02 7.48
N ILE A 243 8.57 -4.04 7.80
CA ILE A 243 9.14 -3.17 8.84
C ILE A 243 8.94 -1.70 8.49
N ARG A 244 8.40 -0.90 9.42
CA ARG A 244 8.22 0.55 9.24
C ARG A 244 8.53 1.31 10.52
N VAL A 245 9.25 2.41 10.38
CA VAL A 245 9.33 3.49 11.37
C VAL A 245 8.62 4.70 10.77
N ILE A 246 7.64 5.23 11.49
CA ILE A 246 6.75 6.28 11.01
C ILE A 246 6.83 7.44 11.99
N PHE A 247 7.19 8.61 11.49
CA PHE A 247 6.98 9.87 12.19
C PHE A 247 5.87 10.64 11.47
N SER A 248 4.75 10.84 12.14
CA SER A 248 3.58 11.49 11.54
C SER A 248 2.69 12.11 12.61
N THR A 249 1.94 13.15 12.25
CA THR A 249 0.86 13.66 13.10
C THR A 249 -0.05 12.50 13.55
N PRO A 250 -0.22 12.29 14.87
CA PRO A 250 -1.13 11.28 15.36
C PRO A 250 -2.58 11.73 15.18
N PRO A 251 -3.50 10.76 14.98
CA PRO A 251 -4.92 11.07 14.97
C PRO A 251 -5.34 11.72 16.30
N PRO A 252 -6.35 12.60 16.30
CA PRO A 252 -6.76 13.35 17.49
C PRO A 252 -7.10 12.47 18.71
N ASN A 253 -7.48 11.20 18.49
CA ASN A 253 -7.96 10.28 19.50
C ASN A 253 -7.22 8.93 19.48
N LEU A 254 -5.90 8.93 19.67
CA LEU A 254 -5.12 7.68 19.77
C LEU A 254 -5.62 6.68 20.83
N GLY A 255 -6.33 7.15 21.87
CA GLY A 255 -6.87 6.32 22.94
C GLY A 255 -8.34 5.92 22.79
N ALA A 256 -9.05 6.46 21.80
CA ALA A 256 -10.40 6.01 21.44
C ALA A 256 -10.31 5.44 20.02
N VAL A 257 -9.96 4.16 19.92
CA VAL A 257 -10.33 3.40 18.73
C VAL A 257 -11.85 3.48 18.70
N ASP A 258 -12.38 4.36 17.87
CA ASP A 258 -13.80 4.34 17.58
C ASP A 258 -14.04 3.02 16.85
N GLU A 259 -14.48 2.00 17.59
CA GLU A 259 -14.82 0.69 17.01
C GLU A 259 -16.03 0.78 16.08
N ARG A 260 -16.72 1.93 16.05
CA ARG A 260 -17.77 2.20 15.08
C ARG A 260 -17.14 2.34 13.70
N ASP A 261 -17.84 1.79 12.71
CA ASP A 261 -17.41 1.94 11.33
C ASP A 261 -17.29 3.41 10.99
N PRO A 262 -16.27 3.78 10.19
CA PRO A 262 -16.29 5.10 9.60
C PRO A 262 -17.61 5.24 8.81
N PRO A 263 -18.31 6.38 8.94
CA PRO A 263 -19.53 6.60 8.18
C PRO A 263 -19.28 6.34 6.69
N GLY A 264 -20.03 5.41 6.11
CA GLY A 264 -19.93 5.06 4.68
C GLY A 264 -18.87 4.03 4.30
N LEU A 265 -18.28 3.25 5.24
CA LEU A 265 -17.32 2.17 4.91
C LEU A 265 -17.80 1.30 3.75
N PHE A 266 -19.03 0.80 3.82
CA PHE A 266 -19.60 -0.06 2.79
C PHE A 266 -19.69 0.63 1.42
N GLU A 267 -20.08 1.91 1.38
CA GLU A 267 -20.13 2.66 0.12
C GLU A 267 -18.72 2.92 -0.42
N ALA A 268 -17.74 3.19 0.45
CA ALA A 268 -16.33 3.33 0.03
C ALA A 268 -15.77 2.00 -0.53
N LEU A 269 -16.13 0.87 0.06
CA LEU A 269 -15.76 -0.45 -0.48
C LEU A 269 -16.46 -0.71 -1.82
N LYS A 270 -17.72 -0.31 -1.95
CA LYS A 270 -18.47 -0.41 -3.20
C LYS A 270 -17.88 0.44 -4.32
N ASP A 271 -17.36 1.64 -4.02
CA ASP A 271 -16.69 2.52 -4.99
C ASP A 271 -15.44 1.88 -5.61
N ILE A 272 -14.76 1.00 -4.87
CA ILE A 272 -13.63 0.18 -5.35
C ILE A 272 -14.05 -1.24 -5.73
N ASN A 273 -15.37 -1.48 -5.88
CA ASN A 273 -15.96 -2.77 -6.20
C ASN A 273 -15.42 -3.92 -5.31
N PHE A 274 -15.30 -3.65 -4.01
CA PHE A 274 -14.79 -4.56 -2.98
C PHE A 274 -13.39 -5.12 -3.29
N GLY A 275 -12.57 -4.36 -4.01
CA GLY A 275 -11.22 -4.77 -4.42
C GLY A 275 -11.19 -5.57 -5.72
N PHE A 276 -12.29 -5.65 -6.48
CA PHE A 276 -12.36 -6.36 -7.74
C PHE A 276 -12.38 -5.41 -8.95
N GLY A 277 -11.78 -5.83 -10.06
CA GLY A 277 -12.12 -5.29 -11.37
C GLY A 277 -13.52 -5.74 -11.81
N ALA A 278 -14.06 -5.14 -12.86
CA ALA A 278 -15.29 -5.63 -13.47
C ALA A 278 -15.08 -7.07 -13.98
N PRO A 279 -15.91 -8.05 -13.56
CA PRO A 279 -15.81 -9.42 -14.08
C PRO A 279 -16.08 -9.44 -15.58
N LEU A 280 -15.30 -10.23 -16.31
CA LEU A 280 -15.44 -10.39 -17.75
C LEU A 280 -15.66 -11.85 -18.11
N ILE A 281 -16.40 -12.09 -19.19
CA ILE A 281 -16.55 -13.40 -19.81
C ILE A 281 -16.23 -13.26 -21.29
N GLU A 282 -15.26 -14.02 -21.75
CA GLU A 282 -14.87 -14.07 -23.15
C GLU A 282 -15.27 -15.40 -23.77
N ALA A 283 -15.85 -15.36 -24.96
CA ALA A 283 -16.16 -16.54 -25.74
C ALA A 283 -15.01 -16.82 -26.71
N VAL A 284 -14.21 -17.85 -26.43
CA VAL A 284 -13.03 -18.22 -27.23
C VAL A 284 -13.07 -19.71 -27.52
N GLY A 285 -12.96 -20.09 -28.80
CA GLY A 285 -12.98 -21.50 -29.21
C GLY A 285 -14.25 -22.27 -28.84
N GLY A 286 -15.40 -21.58 -28.72
CA GLY A 286 -16.66 -22.18 -28.27
C GLY A 286 -16.73 -22.47 -26.77
N LYS A 287 -15.74 -22.01 -25.99
CA LYS A 287 -15.71 -22.05 -24.53
C LYS A 287 -15.92 -20.65 -23.95
N LYS A 288 -16.48 -20.58 -22.74
CA LYS A 288 -16.60 -19.36 -21.95
C LYS A 288 -15.46 -19.31 -20.95
N ILE A 289 -14.64 -18.28 -21.07
CA ILE A 289 -13.50 -18.04 -20.20
C ILE A 289 -13.83 -16.85 -19.31
N GLY A 290 -13.92 -17.09 -18.00
CA GLY A 290 -14.11 -16.04 -17.00
C GLY A 290 -12.78 -15.35 -16.69
N ILE A 291 -12.81 -14.04 -16.48
CA ILE A 291 -11.66 -13.27 -16.00
C ILE A 291 -12.14 -12.46 -14.79
N ILE A 292 -11.48 -12.66 -13.65
CA ILE A 292 -11.74 -11.90 -12.43
C ILE A 292 -10.43 -11.26 -11.96
N ARG A 293 -10.39 -9.93 -11.97
CA ARG A 293 -9.26 -9.19 -11.41
C ARG A 293 -9.54 -8.90 -9.94
N ILE A 294 -8.57 -9.18 -9.08
CA ILE A 294 -8.63 -8.85 -7.65
C ILE A 294 -7.44 -7.95 -7.36
N ASP A 295 -7.70 -6.67 -7.10
CA ASP A 295 -6.69 -5.64 -6.83
C ASP A 295 -6.39 -5.51 -5.32
N GLY A 296 -7.23 -6.08 -4.44
CA GLY A 296 -6.94 -6.20 -3.01
C GLY A 296 -8.01 -6.97 -2.23
N PHE A 297 -7.64 -7.48 -1.05
CA PHE A 297 -8.55 -8.23 -0.16
C PHE A 297 -9.08 -7.31 0.94
N VAL A 298 -10.33 -6.86 0.77
CA VAL A 298 -10.97 -5.85 1.64
C VAL A 298 -11.64 -6.48 2.87
N PRO A 299 -11.87 -5.76 3.98
CA PRO A 299 -11.41 -4.39 4.25
C PRO A 299 -9.88 -4.34 4.36
N LEU A 300 -9.27 -3.22 3.97
CA LEU A 300 -7.82 -3.07 4.21
C LEU A 300 -7.55 -3.10 5.71
N MET A 301 -6.35 -3.56 6.12
CA MET A 301 -5.98 -3.71 7.54
C MET A 301 -6.18 -2.42 8.37
N SER A 302 -6.02 -1.26 7.73
CA SER A 302 -6.25 0.08 8.30
C SER A 302 -7.72 0.43 8.54
N MET A 303 -8.67 -0.33 7.98
CA MET A 303 -10.11 -0.04 7.97
C MET A 303 -10.93 -0.97 8.87
N SER A 304 -10.28 -1.63 9.84
CA SER A 304 -10.86 -2.64 10.74
C SER A 304 -11.06 -4.01 10.08
N ARG A 305 -10.05 -4.88 10.24
CA ARG A 305 -10.07 -6.29 9.85
C ARG A 305 -11.30 -7.06 10.33
N LYS A 306 -11.88 -6.67 11.48
CA LYS A 306 -13.12 -7.25 12.05
C LYS A 306 -14.32 -7.20 11.08
N ARG A 307 -14.27 -6.39 10.02
CA ARG A 307 -15.34 -6.26 9.02
C ARG A 307 -15.19 -7.19 7.83
N ALA A 308 -14.12 -7.98 7.74
CA ALA A 308 -13.99 -9.00 6.71
C ALA A 308 -15.22 -9.93 6.69
N ASP A 309 -15.70 -10.31 7.88
CA ASP A 309 -16.86 -11.21 8.06
C ASP A 309 -18.23 -10.52 7.96
N ASP A 310 -18.32 -9.26 7.53
CA ASP A 310 -19.62 -8.57 7.39
C ASP A 310 -20.47 -9.28 6.31
N PRO A 311 -21.70 -9.74 6.64
CA PRO A 311 -22.56 -10.44 5.69
C PRO A 311 -22.85 -9.66 4.39
N LYS A 312 -22.86 -8.32 4.43
CA LYS A 312 -23.06 -7.49 3.25
C LYS A 312 -21.84 -7.48 2.34
N ILE A 313 -20.63 -7.45 2.93
CA ILE A 313 -19.37 -7.51 2.18
C ILE A 313 -19.23 -8.90 1.57
N HIS A 314 -19.45 -9.95 2.36
CA HIS A 314 -19.51 -11.33 1.89
C HIS A 314 -20.49 -11.47 0.72
N LYS A 315 -21.73 -11.00 0.87
CA LYS A 315 -22.72 -11.05 -0.21
C LYS A 315 -22.26 -10.34 -1.48
N ALA A 316 -21.72 -9.13 -1.37
CA ALA A 316 -21.25 -8.38 -2.53
C ALA A 316 -20.10 -9.10 -3.26
N ILE A 317 -19.15 -9.67 -2.51
CA ILE A 317 -18.06 -10.49 -3.08
C ILE A 317 -18.62 -11.74 -3.75
N GLY A 318 -19.56 -12.44 -3.10
CA GLY A 318 -20.23 -13.61 -3.66
C GLY A 318 -20.99 -13.30 -4.96
N ASP A 319 -21.66 -12.15 -5.04
CA ASP A 319 -22.32 -11.69 -6.25
C ASP A 319 -21.32 -11.47 -7.38
N ILE A 320 -20.18 -10.81 -7.12
CA ILE A 320 -19.13 -10.59 -8.12
C ILE A 320 -18.60 -11.93 -8.65
N ILE A 321 -18.31 -12.91 -7.77
CA ILE A 321 -17.82 -14.23 -8.18
C ILE A 321 -18.89 -15.01 -8.97
N SER A 322 -20.17 -14.89 -8.59
CA SER A 322 -21.30 -15.56 -9.27
C SER A 322 -21.36 -15.21 -10.76
N HIS A 323 -20.95 -13.99 -11.15
CA HIS A 323 -20.93 -13.56 -12.56
C HIS A 323 -20.05 -14.47 -13.44
N VAL A 324 -18.97 -15.03 -12.89
CA VAL A 324 -18.06 -15.91 -13.62
C VAL A 324 -18.22 -17.39 -13.23
N ALA A 325 -19.13 -17.69 -12.30
CA ALA A 325 -19.28 -19.02 -11.71
C ALA A 325 -19.66 -20.08 -12.74
N ASP A 326 -20.37 -19.74 -13.82
CA ASP A 326 -20.79 -20.68 -14.88
C ASP A 326 -19.84 -20.76 -16.09
N THR A 327 -18.67 -20.13 -16.01
CA THR A 327 -17.66 -20.20 -17.09
C THR A 327 -16.96 -21.57 -17.10
N ASP A 328 -16.44 -21.99 -18.25
CA ASP A 328 -15.75 -23.28 -18.41
C ASP A 328 -14.39 -23.29 -17.71
N ALA A 329 -13.69 -22.16 -17.71
CA ALA A 329 -12.41 -21.95 -17.01
C ALA A 329 -12.30 -20.50 -16.52
N LEU A 330 -11.46 -20.26 -15.52
CA LEU A 330 -11.28 -18.94 -14.90
C LEU A 330 -9.82 -18.49 -14.92
N LEU A 331 -9.59 -17.22 -15.25
CA LEU A 331 -8.34 -16.51 -15.02
C LEU A 331 -8.54 -15.55 -13.83
N MET A 332 -7.87 -15.84 -12.72
CA MET A 332 -7.79 -14.96 -11.57
C MET A 332 -6.57 -14.05 -11.72
N ASP A 333 -6.80 -12.77 -11.99
CA ASP A 333 -5.73 -11.80 -12.20
C ASP A 333 -5.35 -11.08 -10.90
N LEU A 334 -4.17 -11.43 -10.37
CA LEU A 334 -3.57 -10.84 -9.16
C LEU A 334 -2.36 -9.96 -9.48
N ARG A 335 -2.10 -9.64 -10.76
CA ARG A 335 -0.89 -8.91 -11.19
C ARG A 335 -0.77 -7.53 -10.55
N LYS A 336 -1.88 -6.89 -10.17
CA LYS A 336 -1.92 -5.59 -9.49
C LYS A 336 -2.26 -5.68 -8.00
N ASN A 337 -2.35 -6.89 -7.44
CA ASN A 337 -2.80 -7.12 -6.06
C ASN A 337 -1.66 -6.90 -5.05
N GLY A 338 -1.76 -5.83 -4.27
CA GLY A 338 -0.78 -5.52 -3.20
C GLY A 338 -1.04 -6.21 -1.86
N GLY A 339 -2.11 -7.00 -1.75
CA GLY A 339 -2.47 -7.72 -0.53
C GLY A 339 -3.84 -7.35 0.03
N GLY A 340 -3.96 -7.49 1.34
CA GLY A 340 -5.20 -7.26 2.08
C GLY A 340 -5.31 -8.21 3.28
N VAL A 341 -6.52 -8.49 3.74
CA VAL A 341 -6.76 -9.29 4.95
C VAL A 341 -6.93 -10.79 4.66
N PRO A 342 -6.36 -11.68 5.49
CA PRO A 342 -6.39 -13.14 5.29
C PRO A 342 -7.81 -13.74 5.38
N GLU A 343 -8.72 -13.14 6.16
CA GLU A 343 -10.12 -13.58 6.23
C GLU A 343 -10.79 -13.53 4.86
N THR A 344 -10.60 -12.43 4.12
CA THR A 344 -11.21 -12.26 2.81
C THR A 344 -10.56 -13.17 1.77
N VAL A 345 -9.26 -13.47 1.90
CA VAL A 345 -8.61 -14.52 1.11
C VAL A 345 -9.30 -15.87 1.36
N ALA A 346 -9.51 -16.24 2.62
CA ALA A 346 -10.16 -17.50 3.00
C ALA A 346 -11.63 -17.56 2.55
N TYR A 347 -12.37 -16.45 2.71
CA TYR A 347 -13.76 -16.33 2.25
C TYR A 347 -13.86 -16.55 0.74
N ILE A 348 -13.06 -15.84 -0.05
CA ILE A 348 -13.04 -15.97 -1.52
C ILE A 348 -12.67 -17.40 -1.94
N LEU A 349 -11.69 -18.03 -1.30
CA LEU A 349 -11.31 -19.42 -1.58
C LEU A 349 -12.45 -20.42 -1.39
N SER A 350 -13.44 -20.10 -0.55
CA SER A 350 -14.63 -20.95 -0.33
C SER A 350 -15.49 -21.11 -1.60
N TYR A 351 -15.42 -20.15 -2.55
CA TYR A 351 -16.10 -20.22 -3.84
C TYR A 351 -15.35 -21.07 -4.88
N PHE A 352 -14.08 -21.39 -4.64
CA PHE A 352 -13.18 -22.04 -5.60
C PHE A 352 -12.78 -23.47 -5.23
N LEU A 353 -13.30 -24.01 -4.13
CA LEU A 353 -13.12 -25.42 -3.76
C LEU A 353 -14.46 -26.14 -3.90
N ASP A 354 -14.47 -27.48 -3.91
CA ASP A 354 -15.72 -28.27 -3.88
C ASP A 354 -16.17 -28.51 -2.44
N ASP A 355 -15.23 -28.90 -1.57
CA ASP A 355 -15.45 -29.20 -0.16
C ASP A 355 -14.75 -28.19 0.77
N GLY A 356 -15.34 -27.98 1.95
CA GLY A 356 -14.82 -27.12 3.02
C GLY A 356 -15.52 -27.45 4.35
N PRO A 357 -15.01 -26.95 5.50
CA PRO A 357 -13.89 -26.03 5.62
C PRO A 357 -12.52 -26.70 5.38
N VAL A 358 -11.63 -26.00 4.69
CA VAL A 358 -10.23 -26.39 4.48
C VAL A 358 -9.34 -25.45 5.27
N HIS A 359 -8.48 -25.99 6.13
CA HIS A 359 -7.51 -25.20 6.86
C HIS A 359 -6.38 -24.73 5.93
N LEU A 360 -6.16 -23.42 5.85
CA LEU A 360 -5.25 -22.79 4.90
C LEU A 360 -3.90 -22.43 5.54
N THR A 361 -3.94 -21.59 6.57
CA THR A 361 -2.75 -20.93 7.12
C THR A 361 -2.93 -20.68 8.60
N ASN A 362 -1.85 -20.80 9.37
CA ASN A 362 -1.75 -20.28 10.73
C ASN A 362 -0.83 -19.06 10.76
N PHE A 363 -1.14 -18.07 11.57
CA PHE A 363 -0.16 -17.05 11.96
C PHE A 363 0.46 -17.48 13.28
N VAL A 364 1.77 -17.67 13.26
CA VAL A 364 2.56 -18.09 14.41
C VAL A 364 3.45 -16.95 14.87
N ASP A 365 3.57 -16.79 16.19
CA ASP A 365 4.49 -15.82 16.76
C ASP A 365 5.93 -16.36 16.85
N ARG A 366 6.83 -15.53 17.39
CA ARG A 366 8.26 -15.87 17.59
C ARG A 366 8.51 -17.09 18.48
N ASP A 367 7.56 -17.47 19.33
CA ASP A 367 7.67 -18.63 20.22
C ASP A 367 7.04 -19.88 19.58
N GLY A 368 6.56 -19.78 18.34
CA GLY A 368 5.88 -20.85 17.61
C GLY A 368 4.43 -21.07 18.03
N VAL A 369 3.85 -20.16 18.81
CA VAL A 369 2.45 -20.25 19.24
C VAL A 369 1.55 -19.79 18.09
N VAL A 370 0.59 -20.62 17.71
CA VAL A 370 -0.49 -20.24 16.79
C VAL A 370 -1.36 -19.20 17.47
N ARG A 371 -1.37 -17.98 16.92
CA ARG A 371 -2.19 -16.86 17.42
C ARG A 371 -3.49 -16.76 16.66
N GLU A 372 -3.46 -17.04 15.36
CA GLU A 372 -4.63 -17.00 14.49
C GLU A 372 -4.58 -18.13 13.46
N SER A 373 -5.75 -18.58 13.03
CA SER A 373 -5.92 -19.69 12.08
C SER A 373 -6.98 -19.33 11.06
N PHE A 374 -6.70 -19.60 9.79
CA PHE A 374 -7.58 -19.28 8.66
C PHE A 374 -8.02 -20.55 7.95
N SER A 375 -9.31 -20.63 7.68
CA SER A 375 -9.95 -21.75 6.99
C SER A 375 -11.04 -21.24 6.07
N THR A 376 -11.29 -21.95 4.97
CA THR A 376 -12.47 -21.68 4.14
C THR A 376 -13.76 -22.02 4.88
N LEU A 377 -14.89 -21.52 4.38
CA LEU A 377 -16.22 -21.83 4.89
C LEU A 377 -16.81 -23.06 4.16
N PRO A 378 -17.66 -23.85 4.82
CA PRO A 378 -18.49 -24.84 4.12
C PRO A 378 -19.49 -24.13 3.20
N ALA A 379 -19.90 -24.82 2.13
CA ALA A 379 -20.85 -24.28 1.13
C ALA A 379 -22.17 -23.79 1.75
N SER A 380 -22.61 -24.43 2.84
CA SER A 380 -23.84 -24.09 3.57
C SER A 380 -23.79 -22.74 4.31
N GLU A 381 -22.59 -22.17 4.50
CA GLU A 381 -22.39 -20.87 5.16
C GLU A 381 -22.19 -19.74 4.15
N LEU A 382 -22.06 -20.05 2.86
CA LEU A 382 -22.08 -19.05 1.81
C LEU A 382 -23.51 -18.53 1.60
N PRO A 383 -23.70 -17.26 1.19
CA PRO A 383 -25.01 -16.73 0.82
C PRO A 383 -25.72 -17.64 -0.20
N SER A 384 -26.95 -18.05 0.12
CA SER A 384 -27.70 -19.08 -0.62
C SER A 384 -28.07 -18.69 -2.06
N ASP A 385 -28.02 -17.41 -2.38
CA ASP A 385 -28.30 -16.81 -3.68
C ASP A 385 -27.02 -16.41 -4.43
N THR A 386 -25.89 -17.07 -4.13
CA THR A 386 -24.63 -16.92 -4.85
C THR A 386 -24.15 -18.26 -5.39
N ASP A 387 -23.49 -18.23 -6.54
CA ASP A 387 -23.00 -19.41 -7.23
C ASP A 387 -21.49 -19.58 -7.00
N ARG A 388 -21.09 -20.83 -6.74
CA ARG A 388 -19.68 -21.21 -6.58
C ARG A 388 -19.09 -21.57 -7.95
N PHE A 389 -17.86 -21.13 -8.21
CA PHE A 389 -17.12 -21.63 -9.38
C PHE A 389 -16.77 -23.12 -9.22
N GLY A 390 -16.59 -23.58 -7.97
CA GLY A 390 -16.29 -24.97 -7.64
C GLY A 390 -14.82 -25.34 -7.79
N GLY A 391 -14.48 -26.56 -7.40
CA GLY A 391 -13.13 -27.10 -7.32
C GLY A 391 -12.62 -27.79 -8.59
N SER A 392 -13.51 -28.17 -9.51
CA SER A 392 -13.18 -29.04 -10.64
C SER A 392 -12.74 -28.29 -11.92
N LYS A 393 -13.28 -27.11 -12.18
CA LYS A 393 -13.01 -26.38 -13.43
C LYS A 393 -11.62 -25.75 -13.45
N PRO A 394 -10.94 -25.69 -14.61
CA PRO A 394 -9.60 -25.11 -14.71
C PRO A 394 -9.54 -23.67 -14.19
N LEU A 395 -8.54 -23.39 -13.36
CA LEU A 395 -8.32 -22.08 -12.75
C LEU A 395 -6.84 -21.71 -12.93
N PHE A 396 -6.59 -20.56 -13.52
CA PHE A 396 -5.25 -20.02 -13.73
C PHE A 396 -5.09 -18.74 -12.92
N VAL A 397 -3.94 -18.55 -12.30
CA VAL A 397 -3.66 -17.35 -11.50
C VAL A 397 -2.60 -16.53 -12.21
N LEU A 398 -2.92 -15.29 -12.58
CA LEU A 398 -1.96 -14.36 -13.17
C LEU A 398 -1.25 -13.60 -12.05
N THR A 399 0.08 -13.59 -12.07
CA THR A 399 0.90 -12.93 -11.06
C THR A 399 1.97 -12.02 -11.68
N SER A 400 2.47 -11.07 -10.89
CA SER A 400 3.60 -10.21 -11.26
C SER A 400 4.53 -10.01 -10.08
N GLU A 401 5.64 -9.31 -10.29
CA GLU A 401 6.52 -8.85 -9.20
C GLU A 401 5.82 -7.93 -8.19
N HIS A 402 4.66 -7.36 -8.54
CA HIS A 402 3.84 -6.51 -7.66
C HIS A 402 2.82 -7.30 -6.84
N THR A 403 2.57 -8.57 -7.16
CA THR A 403 1.71 -9.43 -6.35
C THR A 403 2.36 -9.60 -4.97
N ALA A 404 1.70 -9.11 -3.92
CA ALA A 404 2.27 -9.05 -2.58
C ALA A 404 1.27 -9.48 -1.49
N SER A 405 1.76 -9.94 -0.33
CA SER A 405 0.95 -10.14 0.89
C SER A 405 -0.27 -11.03 0.64
N GLY A 406 -1.50 -10.60 0.95
CA GLY A 406 -2.72 -11.39 0.68
C GLY A 406 -2.87 -11.88 -0.78
N GLY A 407 -2.30 -11.17 -1.76
CA GLY A 407 -2.22 -11.62 -3.16
C GLY A 407 -1.33 -12.84 -3.33
N GLU A 408 -0.21 -12.87 -2.62
CA GLU A 408 0.66 -14.03 -2.56
C GLU A 408 0.03 -15.15 -1.74
N GLU A 409 -0.67 -14.85 -0.64
CA GLU A 409 -1.40 -15.84 0.14
C GLU A 409 -2.43 -16.59 -0.72
N MET A 410 -3.24 -15.87 -1.51
CA MET A 410 -4.20 -16.47 -2.43
C MET A 410 -3.51 -17.41 -3.43
N ALA A 411 -2.47 -16.93 -4.12
CA ALA A 411 -1.74 -17.73 -5.10
C ALA A 411 -1.04 -18.95 -4.46
N TYR A 412 -0.42 -18.76 -3.30
CA TYR A 412 0.29 -19.81 -2.56
C TYR A 412 -0.68 -20.88 -2.04
N ASN A 413 -1.83 -20.48 -1.52
CA ASN A 413 -2.88 -21.42 -1.09
C ASN A 413 -3.40 -22.24 -2.27
N LEU A 414 -3.72 -21.60 -3.40
CA LEU A 414 -4.19 -22.29 -4.60
C LEU A 414 -3.14 -23.26 -5.17
N GLN A 415 -1.85 -22.90 -5.11
CA GLN A 415 -0.75 -23.77 -5.51
C GLN A 415 -0.57 -24.93 -4.54
N ALA A 416 -0.56 -24.67 -3.23
CA ALA A 416 -0.40 -25.69 -2.18
C ALA A 416 -1.56 -26.70 -2.17
N LEU A 417 -2.78 -26.24 -2.45
CA LEU A 417 -3.98 -27.08 -2.58
C LEU A 417 -4.03 -27.84 -3.92
N GLN A 418 -3.10 -27.58 -4.84
CA GLN A 418 -3.15 -28.07 -6.22
C GLN A 418 -4.47 -27.71 -6.93
N ARG A 419 -5.05 -26.58 -6.55
CA ARG A 419 -6.32 -26.09 -7.11
C ARG A 419 -6.09 -25.28 -8.38
N ALA A 420 -5.05 -24.43 -8.40
CA ALA A 420 -4.68 -23.75 -9.63
C ALA A 420 -4.09 -24.76 -10.62
N THR A 421 -4.56 -24.72 -11.86
CA THR A 421 -3.97 -25.46 -12.98
C THR A 421 -2.56 -24.96 -13.29
N ALA A 422 -2.34 -23.64 -13.21
CA ALA A 422 -1.02 -23.04 -13.25
C ALA A 422 -1.03 -21.61 -12.67
N ILE A 423 0.09 -21.23 -12.06
CA ILE A 423 0.46 -19.84 -11.78
C ILE A 423 1.22 -19.31 -13.00
N VAL A 424 0.64 -18.32 -13.68
CA VAL A 424 1.20 -17.69 -14.88
C VAL A 424 1.74 -16.31 -14.51
N GLY A 425 3.06 -16.18 -14.46
CA GLY A 425 3.72 -14.95 -14.00
C GLY A 425 4.35 -14.15 -15.13
N THR A 426 4.39 -12.82 -14.97
CA THR A 426 5.31 -11.97 -15.78
C THR A 426 6.77 -12.10 -15.32
N HIS A 427 6.99 -12.72 -14.16
CA HIS A 427 8.29 -12.93 -13.52
C HIS A 427 8.38 -14.35 -12.97
N ASN A 428 9.56 -14.78 -12.52
CA ASN A 428 9.75 -16.09 -11.91
C ASN A 428 9.02 -16.24 -10.57
N THR A 429 8.95 -15.16 -9.79
CA THR A 429 8.36 -15.13 -8.46
C THR A 429 7.66 -13.80 -8.20
N THR A 430 6.73 -13.81 -7.25
CA THR A 430 6.07 -12.61 -6.72
C THR A 430 6.95 -11.86 -5.71
N ALA A 431 6.39 -10.84 -5.03
CA ALA A 431 7.15 -9.87 -4.24
C ALA A 431 7.90 -10.43 -3.01
N GLY A 432 7.47 -11.55 -2.45
CA GLY A 432 8.01 -12.17 -1.25
C GLY A 432 7.72 -11.40 0.03
N ALA A 433 6.48 -10.94 0.23
CA ALA A 433 6.06 -10.18 1.40
C ALA A 433 4.97 -10.96 2.17
N ALA A 434 5.34 -11.74 3.17
CA ALA A 434 4.44 -12.58 3.96
C ALA A 434 4.18 -12.06 5.38
N ASN A 435 5.19 -11.55 6.08
CA ASN A 435 5.10 -11.35 7.53
C ASN A 435 4.25 -10.12 7.93
N PRO A 436 3.10 -10.29 8.59
CA PRO A 436 2.25 -9.16 8.94
C PRO A 436 2.79 -8.38 10.15
N VAL A 437 2.44 -7.10 10.20
CA VAL A 437 2.55 -6.26 11.42
C VAL A 437 1.18 -6.29 12.10
N MET A 438 1.04 -7.06 13.18
CA MET A 438 -0.24 -7.17 13.89
C MET A 438 -0.47 -6.05 14.89
N ARG A 439 0.61 -5.39 15.33
CA ARG A 439 0.55 -4.26 16.28
C ARG A 439 1.55 -3.18 15.90
N MET A 440 1.13 -1.94 16.10
CA MET A 440 2.01 -0.78 16.04
C MET A 440 2.43 -0.41 17.47
N SER A 441 3.72 -0.14 17.67
CA SER A 441 4.27 0.36 18.93
C SER A 441 4.52 1.86 18.84
N SER A 442 4.33 2.59 19.94
CA SER A 442 4.79 3.97 20.05
C SER A 442 6.12 4.02 20.79
N ILE A 443 7.01 4.94 20.40
CA ILE A 443 8.27 5.21 21.10
C ILE A 443 8.40 6.69 21.42
N CYS A 444 9.08 7.02 22.50
CA CYS A 444 9.38 8.38 22.94
C CYS A 444 8.12 9.27 23.13
N ASP A 445 7.00 8.68 23.54
CA ASP A 445 5.73 9.38 23.76
C ASP A 445 5.83 10.49 24.82
N GLU A 446 6.72 10.33 25.81
CA GLU A 446 6.99 11.35 26.81
C GLU A 446 7.63 12.61 26.21
N ASP A 447 8.47 12.45 25.19
CA ASP A 447 9.26 13.52 24.59
C ASP A 447 8.54 14.20 23.42
N PHE A 448 7.80 13.45 22.62
CA PHE A 448 7.12 13.94 21.42
C PHE A 448 5.60 14.11 21.61
N GLY A 449 5.03 13.44 22.62
CA GLY A 449 3.59 13.22 22.71
C GLY A 449 3.18 11.88 22.11
N PRO A 450 1.98 11.38 22.48
CA PRO A 450 1.56 10.04 22.13
C PRO A 450 1.47 9.82 20.61
N GLY A 451 2.06 8.72 20.13
CA GLY A 451 1.89 8.16 18.78
C GLY A 451 2.44 9.00 17.62
N TRP A 452 3.34 9.95 17.92
CA TRP A 452 4.10 10.68 16.93
C TRP A 452 5.14 9.80 16.23
N TRP A 453 5.92 9.06 17.01
CA TRP A 453 6.80 8.00 16.53
C TRP A 453 6.11 6.65 16.70
N ARG A 454 5.84 5.98 15.58
CA ARG A 454 5.25 4.65 15.55
C ARG A 454 6.15 3.67 14.84
N VAL A 455 6.21 2.46 15.34
CA VAL A 455 7.04 1.38 14.82
C VAL A 455 6.14 0.18 14.52
N GLY A 456 6.18 -0.27 13.27
CA GLY A 456 5.57 -1.52 12.84
C GLY A 456 6.64 -2.56 12.64
N ILE A 457 6.69 -3.55 13.54
CA ILE A 457 7.60 -4.70 13.45
C ILE A 457 6.75 -5.94 13.20
N PRO A 458 7.10 -6.79 12.21
CA PRO A 458 6.40 -8.04 12.01
C PRO A 458 6.56 -8.96 13.21
N ASP A 459 5.44 -9.25 13.86
CA ASP A 459 5.37 -10.00 15.11
C ASP A 459 4.76 -11.40 14.95
N MET A 460 4.37 -11.73 13.72
CA MET A 460 3.93 -13.07 13.33
C MET A 460 4.47 -13.42 11.94
N GLN A 461 4.45 -14.71 11.62
CA GLN A 461 4.70 -15.22 10.27
C GLN A 461 3.55 -16.15 9.85
N PRO A 462 3.10 -16.09 8.58
CA PRO A 462 2.22 -17.11 8.04
C PRO A 462 2.92 -18.46 7.99
N MET A 463 2.18 -19.53 8.25
CA MET A 463 2.61 -20.92 8.09
C MET A 463 1.47 -21.67 7.41
N ASN A 464 1.64 -21.97 6.13
CA ASN A 464 0.63 -22.68 5.35
C ASN A 464 0.46 -24.13 5.85
N ALA A 465 -0.78 -24.58 5.91
CA ALA A 465 -1.18 -25.85 6.52
C ALA A 465 -0.62 -27.08 5.80
N ILE A 466 -0.33 -26.98 4.50
CA ILE A 466 0.17 -28.09 3.68
C ILE A 466 1.69 -28.06 3.63
N THR A 467 2.27 -26.95 3.16
CA THR A 467 3.71 -26.82 2.92
C THR A 467 4.51 -26.63 4.21
N LYS A 468 3.87 -26.22 5.30
CA LYS A 468 4.48 -25.83 6.58
C LYS A 468 5.50 -24.68 6.47
N GLY A 469 5.53 -23.98 5.34
CA GLY A 469 6.35 -22.80 5.08
C GLY A 469 5.51 -21.59 4.69
N ASN A 470 6.17 -20.58 4.13
CA ASN A 470 5.55 -19.37 3.58
C ASN A 470 6.37 -18.81 2.40
N TRP A 471 5.97 -17.64 1.90
CA TRP A 471 6.56 -16.98 0.74
C TRP A 471 7.47 -15.79 1.09
N GLU A 472 7.81 -15.55 2.37
CA GLU A 472 8.65 -14.40 2.75
C GLU A 472 10.02 -14.46 2.04
N GLY A 473 10.42 -13.34 1.42
CA GLY A 473 11.72 -13.19 0.74
C GLY A 473 11.88 -13.97 -0.57
N VAL A 474 11.06 -15.01 -0.82
CA VAL A 474 11.16 -15.88 -2.01
C VAL A 474 10.02 -15.66 -3.01
N GLY A 475 8.84 -15.27 -2.53
CA GLY A 475 7.63 -15.15 -3.34
C GLY A 475 7.03 -16.50 -3.77
N VAL A 476 5.84 -16.44 -4.36
CA VAL A 476 5.15 -17.54 -5.02
C VAL A 476 5.78 -17.77 -6.39
N LYS A 477 6.19 -19.00 -6.67
CA LYS A 477 6.81 -19.37 -7.93
C LYS A 477 5.77 -19.52 -9.04
N SER A 478 6.07 -18.96 -10.20
CA SER A 478 5.28 -19.18 -11.41
C SER A 478 5.59 -20.53 -12.05
N ASP A 479 4.55 -21.26 -12.45
CA ASP A 479 4.67 -22.50 -13.23
C ASP A 479 4.98 -22.19 -14.69
N VAL A 480 4.45 -21.08 -15.20
CA VAL A 480 4.71 -20.55 -16.54
C VAL A 480 5.13 -19.09 -16.41
N VAL A 481 6.29 -18.76 -16.97
CA VAL A 481 6.78 -17.38 -17.05
C VAL A 481 6.53 -16.87 -18.47
N VAL A 482 5.80 -15.77 -18.55
CA VAL A 482 5.39 -15.14 -19.81
C VAL A 482 6.56 -14.38 -20.41
N GLU A 483 6.75 -14.48 -21.72
CA GLU A 483 7.76 -13.71 -22.45
C GLU A 483 7.39 -12.22 -22.46
N ARG A 484 8.38 -11.32 -22.49
CA ARG A 484 8.15 -9.87 -22.31
C ARG A 484 7.21 -9.24 -23.34
N ASP A 485 7.09 -9.82 -24.53
CA ASP A 485 6.26 -9.35 -25.65
C ASP A 485 4.88 -10.02 -25.70
N GLN A 486 4.57 -10.91 -24.77
CA GLN A 486 3.29 -11.62 -24.69
C GLN A 486 2.38 -11.02 -23.62
N ASP A 487 1.07 -11.01 -23.88
CA ASP A 487 0.09 -10.73 -22.82
C ASP A 487 -0.12 -12.00 -21.96
N PRO A 488 0.08 -11.92 -20.62
CA PRO A 488 -0.24 -13.01 -19.71
C PRO A 488 -1.68 -13.52 -19.81
N VAL A 489 -2.65 -12.64 -20.12
CA VAL A 489 -4.05 -13.04 -20.31
C VAL A 489 -4.17 -13.97 -21.52
N ASP A 490 -3.57 -13.59 -22.66
CA ASP A 490 -3.58 -14.42 -23.87
C ASP A 490 -2.88 -15.77 -23.64
N VAL A 491 -1.75 -15.77 -22.92
CA VAL A 491 -1.04 -17.02 -22.57
C VAL A 491 -1.93 -17.92 -21.72
N ALA A 492 -2.52 -17.40 -20.65
CA ALA A 492 -3.38 -18.17 -19.76
C ALA A 492 -4.67 -18.64 -20.46
N THR A 493 -5.26 -17.83 -21.34
CA THR A 493 -6.41 -18.22 -22.16
C THR A 493 -6.07 -19.41 -23.05
N ARG A 494 -4.89 -19.40 -23.72
CA ARG A 494 -4.43 -20.55 -24.51
C ARG A 494 -4.22 -21.80 -23.64
N LEU A 495 -3.69 -21.65 -22.44
CA LEU A 495 -3.51 -22.77 -21.49
C LEU A 495 -4.86 -23.31 -21.00
N ALA A 496 -5.83 -22.43 -20.74
CA ALA A 496 -7.17 -22.81 -20.33
C ALA A 496 -7.89 -23.62 -21.41
N LEU A 497 -7.81 -23.20 -22.67
CA LEU A 497 -8.39 -23.96 -23.78
C LEU A 497 -7.78 -25.36 -23.90
N LYS A 498 -6.45 -25.48 -23.80
CA LYS A 498 -5.76 -26.78 -23.78
C LYS A 498 -6.20 -27.67 -22.63
N ALA A 499 -6.35 -27.11 -21.43
CA ALA A 499 -6.81 -27.86 -20.27
C ALA A 499 -8.25 -28.39 -20.46
N LEU A 500 -9.13 -27.57 -21.07
CA LEU A 500 -10.50 -27.96 -21.38
C LEU A 500 -10.57 -29.05 -22.47
N GLU A 501 -9.69 -29.03 -23.46
CA GLU A 501 -9.58 -30.07 -24.49
C GLU A 501 -9.15 -31.43 -23.89
N ALA A 502 -8.14 -31.42 -23.00
CA ALA A 502 -7.64 -32.65 -22.36
C ALA A 502 -8.70 -33.37 -21.51
N VAL A 503 -9.60 -32.62 -20.86
CA VAL A 503 -10.72 -33.20 -20.09
C VAL A 503 -11.71 -33.93 -21.00
N VAL A 504 -11.96 -33.41 -22.20
CA VAL A 504 -12.86 -34.04 -23.17
C VAL A 504 -12.28 -35.36 -23.67
N GLU A 505 -10.98 -35.41 -23.98
CA GLU A 505 -10.32 -36.63 -24.47
C GLU A 505 -10.37 -37.78 -23.46
N VAL A 506 -10.12 -37.50 -22.17
CA VAL A 506 -10.21 -38.50 -21.10
C VAL A 506 -11.64 -39.03 -20.95
N THR A 507 -12.64 -38.15 -21.04
CA THR A 507 -14.06 -38.54 -20.92
C THR A 507 -14.53 -39.39 -22.11
N VAL A 508 -14.00 -39.13 -23.32
CA VAL A 508 -14.31 -39.92 -24.52
C VAL A 508 -13.63 -41.29 -24.48
N GLN A 509 -12.45 -41.42 -23.88
CA GLN A 509 -11.74 -42.70 -23.75
C GLN A 509 -12.28 -43.59 -22.62
N ALA A 510 -12.95 -43.02 -21.62
CA ALA A 510 -13.51 -43.74 -20.49
C ALA A 510 -14.95 -44.28 -20.72
N ASN A 511 -15.61 -43.83 -21.79
CA ASN A 511 -16.91 -44.32 -22.26
C ASN A 511 -16.71 -45.25 -23.47
#